data_AF-A0A2N3DXP5-F1
#
_entry.id   AF-A0A2N3DXP5-F1
#
_cell.length_a   1.000
_cell.length_b   1.000
_cell.length_c   1.000
_cell.angle_alpha   90.00
_cell.angle_beta   90.00
_cell.angle_gamma   90.00
#
_symmetry.space_group_name_H-M   'P 1'
#
loop_
_entity.id
_entity.type
_entity.pdbx_description
1 polymer ?
#
loop_
_entity_poly.entity_id
_entity_poly.type
_entity_poly.pdbx_seq_one_letter_code
_entity_poly.pdbx_strand_id
1 'polypeptide(L)' 'RKDELLKTLTFDDYRLYLDKFWRAHDLFMENVVTGKSTRLTWQDYSFGNGLSQNDFSTNALKRAR' A
#
# COMPACT_ATOMS: atom_id res chain seq x y z
N ARG A 1 14.91 -18.73 12.50
CA ARG A 1 14.14 -19.86 13.06
C ARG A 1 12.93 -20.08 12.15
N LYS A 2 12.63 -21.33 11.79
CA LYS A 2 11.49 -21.66 10.93
C LYS A 2 10.25 -21.72 11.84
N ASP A 3 9.13 -21.15 11.39
CA ASP A 3 7.81 -21.18 12.07
C ASP A 3 7.57 -20.23 13.26
N GLU A 4 8.39 -19.18 13.43
CA GLU A 4 8.12 -18.10 14.39
C GLU A 4 7.45 -16.89 13.72
N LEU A 5 6.66 -16.12 14.48
CA LEU A 5 6.10 -14.85 14.01
C LEU A 5 7.25 -13.92 13.61
N LEU A 6 7.29 -13.53 12.34
CA LEU A 6 8.37 -12.67 11.83
C LEU A 6 7.98 -11.20 11.86
N LYS A 7 6.76 -10.87 11.42
CA LYS A 7 6.28 -9.50 11.30
C LYS A 7 4.78 -9.39 11.55
N THR A 8 4.35 -8.22 11.98
CA THR A 8 2.95 -7.82 12.11
C THR A 8 2.69 -6.60 11.24
N LEU A 9 1.55 -6.58 10.55
CA LEU A 9 1.07 -5.42 9.80
C LEU A 9 -0.24 -4.94 10.42
N THR A 10 -0.24 -3.70 10.91
CA THR A 10 -1.43 -3.04 11.45
C THR A 10 -1.95 -2.04 10.43
N PHE A 11 -3.26 -2.07 10.19
CA PHE A 11 -3.97 -1.15 9.30
C PHE A 11 -4.77 -0.16 10.14
N ASP A 12 -4.57 1.13 9.91
CA ASP A 12 -5.25 2.21 10.62
C ASP A 12 -5.64 3.35 9.66
N ASP A 13 -6.41 4.32 10.17
CA ASP A 13 -6.95 5.47 9.43
C ASP A 13 -7.72 4.99 8.19
N TYR A 14 -8.69 4.10 8.43
CA TYR A 14 -9.59 3.62 7.38
C TYR A 14 -10.51 4.74 6.92
N ARG A 15 -10.58 4.94 5.60
CA ARG A 15 -11.45 5.91 4.95
C ARG A 15 -12.27 5.22 3.86
N LEU A 16 -13.53 5.63 3.74
CA LEU A 16 -14.47 5.12 2.75
C LEU A 16 -14.40 5.98 1.49
N TYR A 17 -14.20 5.33 0.35
CA TYR A 17 -14.18 5.94 -0.98
C TYR A 17 -15.31 5.42 -1.84
N LEU A 18 -15.94 6.32 -2.60
CA LEU A 18 -17.07 6.01 -3.51
C LEU A 18 -18.19 5.21 -2.82
N ASP A 19 -18.42 5.49 -1.52
CA ASP A 19 -19.38 4.81 -0.64
C ASP A 19 -19.27 3.27 -0.64
N LYS A 20 -18.11 2.73 -1.02
CA LYS A 20 -17.93 1.30 -1.27
C LYS A 20 -16.58 0.74 -0.87
N PHE A 21 -15.50 1.51 -1.04
CA PHE A 21 -14.14 1.01 -0.91
C PHE A 21 -13.47 1.57 0.34
N TRP A 22 -13.31 0.73 1.36
CA TRP A 22 -12.48 1.06 2.51
C TRP A 22 -10.99 0.92 2.16
N ARG A 23 -10.20 1.94 2.50
CA ARG A 23 -8.73 1.95 2.38
C ARG A 23 -8.13 2.47 3.67
N ALA A 24 -7.14 1.76 4.19
CA ALA A 24 -6.33 2.24 5.30
C ALA A 24 -5.29 3.21 4.76
N HIS A 25 -5.12 4.34 5.45
CA HIS A 25 -4.15 5.37 5.11
C HIS A 25 -2.84 5.27 5.87
N ASP A 26 -2.83 4.43 6.90
CA ASP A 26 -1.63 4.14 7.68
C ASP A 26 -1.45 2.64 7.80
N LEU A 27 -0.32 2.15 7.30
CA LEU A 27 0.10 0.77 7.46
C LEU A 27 1.40 0.76 8.25
N PHE A 28 1.33 0.24 9.46
CA PHE A 28 2.48 0.06 10.32
C PHE A 28 2.95 -1.38 10.29
N MET A 29 4.10 -1.60 9.65
CA MET A 29 4.79 -2.89 9.59
C MET A 29 5.87 -2.94 10.66
N GLU A 30 5.82 -3.96 11.51
CA GLU A 30 6.82 -4.21 12.53
C GLU A 30 7.41 -5.60 12.37
N ASN A 31 8.74 -5.70 12.36
CA ASN A 31 9.44 -6.97 12.44
C ASN A 31 9.70 -7.32 13.91
N VAL A 32 8.91 -8.24 14.46
CA VAL A 32 8.96 -8.61 15.89
C VAL A 32 10.29 -9.26 16.29
N VAL A 33 11.06 -9.81 15.34
CA VAL A 33 12.35 -10.47 15.61
C VAL A 33 13.50 -9.46 15.68
N THR A 34 13.47 -8.44 14.82
CA THR A 34 14.58 -7.47 14.70
C THR A 34 14.26 -6.10 15.31
N GLY A 35 13.00 -5.83 15.67
CA GLY A 35 12.51 -4.54 16.16
C GLY A 35 12.44 -3.43 15.10
N LYS A 36 12.87 -3.70 13.85
CA LYS A 36 12.78 -2.72 12.77
C LYS A 36 11.33 -2.54 12.32
N SER A 37 10.96 -1.31 12.04
CA SER A 37 9.62 -0.97 11.57
C SER A 37 9.65 -0.17 10.27
N THR A 38 8.51 -0.14 9.60
CA THR A 38 8.26 0.68 8.42
C THR A 38 6.84 1.18 8.52
N ARG A 39 6.65 2.49 8.38
CA ARG A 39 5.34 3.11 8.31
C ARG A 39 5.11 3.59 6.88
N LEU A 40 4.06 3.08 6.26
CA LEU A 40 3.61 3.54 4.96
C LEU A 40 2.42 4.46 5.19
N THR A 41 2.44 5.65 4.59
CA THR A 41 1.36 6.63 4.71
C THR A 41 0.85 6.99 3.32
N TRP A 42 -0.47 6.91 3.14
CA TRP A 42 -1.12 7.22 1.87
C TRP A 42 -1.86 8.55 1.95
N GLN A 43 -1.67 9.35 0.92
CA GLN A 43 -2.36 10.62 0.72
C GLN A 43 -2.92 10.63 -0.71
N ASP A 44 -3.94 11.44 -0.94
CA ASP A 44 -4.47 11.75 -2.27
C ASP A 44 -4.91 10.54 -3.13
N TYR A 45 -5.65 9.59 -2.54
CA TYR A 45 -6.28 8.53 -3.33
C TYR A 45 -7.24 9.12 -4.36
N SER A 46 -6.94 8.86 -5.63
CA SER A 46 -7.85 9.13 -6.75
C SER A 46 -8.39 7.83 -7.30
N PHE A 47 -9.72 7.68 -7.29
CA PHE A 47 -10.41 6.56 -7.92
C PHE A 47 -10.91 6.97 -9.31
N GLY A 48 -10.98 6.02 -10.25
CA GLY A 48 -11.53 6.28 -11.58
C GLY A 48 -10.75 7.32 -12.40
N ASN A 49 -9.43 7.42 -12.21
CA ASN A 49 -8.56 8.42 -12.84
C ASN A 49 -8.26 8.18 -14.33
N GLY A 50 -9.01 7.32 -15.02
CA GLY A 50 -8.88 7.11 -16.47
C GLY A 50 -7.67 6.29 -16.91
N LEU A 51 -6.95 5.63 -16.00
CA LEU A 51 -5.86 4.72 -16.37
C LEU A 51 -6.37 3.57 -17.25
N SER A 52 -5.64 3.31 -18.32
CA SER A 52 -5.89 2.27 -19.31
C SER A 52 -4.89 1.12 -19.18
N GLN A 53 -5.14 0.00 -19.87
CA GLN A 53 -4.21 -1.14 -19.88
C GLN A 53 -2.80 -0.75 -20.40
N ASN A 54 -2.72 0.22 -21.31
CA ASN A 54 -1.45 0.65 -21.90
C ASN A 54 -0.53 1.35 -20.89
N ASP A 55 -1.10 1.93 -19.83
CA ASP A 55 -0.35 2.60 -18.76
C ASP A 55 0.41 1.60 -17.87
N PHE A 56 0.06 0.32 -17.93
CA PHE A 56 0.72 -0.76 -17.20
C PHE A 56 1.69 -1.58 -18.07
N SER A 57 2.05 -1.09 -19.25
CA SER A 57 3.04 -1.73 -20.13
C SER A 57 4.48 -1.45 -19.69
N THR A 58 5.42 -2.34 -20.00
CA THR A 58 6.86 -2.10 -19.76
C THR A 58 7.39 -0.87 -20.51
N ASN A 59 6.79 -0.55 -21.66
CA ASN A 59 7.09 0.66 -22.41
C ASN A 59 6.59 1.93 -21.71
N ALA A 60 5.53 1.86 -20.90
CA ALA A 60 5.10 2.98 -20.08
C ALA A 60 6.15 3.36 -19.03
N LEU A 61 6.79 2.38 -18.39
CA LEU A 61 7.90 2.63 -17.46
C LEU A 61 9.06 3.38 -18.11
N LYS A 62 9.39 3.05 -19.37
CA LYS A 62 10.45 3.74 -20.12
C LYS A 62 10.11 5.20 -20.43
N ARG A 63 8.83 5.54 -20.57
CA ARG A 63 8.36 6.91 -20.84
C ARG A 63 8.19 7.74 -19.57
N ALA A 64 8.05 7.10 -18.41
CA ALA A 64 7.85 7.76 -17.11
C ALA A 64 9.16 8.22 -16.44
N ARG A 65 10.31 7.95 -17.07
CA ARG A 65 11.65 8.33 -16.60
C ARG A 65 12.14 9.56 -17.35
#